data_AF-A0A952BGF0-F1
#
_entry.id   AF-A0A952BGF0-F1
#
_cell.length_a   1.000
_cell.length_b   1.000
_cell.length_c   1.000
_cell.angle_alpha   90.00
_cell.angle_beta   90.00
_cell.angle_gamma   90.00
#
_symmetry.space_group_name_H-M   'P 1'
#
loop_
_entity.id
_entity.type
_entity.pdbx_description
1 polymer ?
#
loop_
_entity_poly.entity_id
_entity_poly.type
_entity_poly.pdbx_seq_one_letter_code
_entity_poly.pdbx_strand_id
1 'polypeptide(L)'
;MKTTTLSTTWARKLLEESEMSDHTGLVLSYLLDGEGGGRKLDWQKIRNWEENAGIIWVHLDRSADETKDWLGTESGLDPVIVETLLGEARRPRSLAIGNGVLVTLRGVNLNPGARPDDMVALRLWIEPHRAITLRHRKIMAIEDLRDSLEAGQGPKN
;
A
#
# COMPACT_ATOMS: atom_id res chain seq x y z
N MET A 1 43.16 -5.61 14.36
CA MET A 1 42.07 -5.68 13.35
C MET A 1 41.38 -7.01 13.50
N LYS A 2 40.17 -7.04 14.07
CA LYS A 2 39.31 -8.23 14.09
C LYS A 2 38.14 -7.95 13.16
N THR A 3 38.11 -8.63 12.03
CA THR A 3 36.96 -8.70 11.13
C THR A 3 35.89 -9.56 11.80
N THR A 4 34.84 -8.90 12.29
CA THR A 4 33.65 -9.60 12.82
C THR A 4 32.80 -10.03 11.64
N THR A 5 32.87 -11.31 11.29
CA THR A 5 31.94 -11.94 10.36
C THR A 5 30.58 -12.01 11.03
N LEU A 6 29.64 -11.17 10.60
CA LEU A 6 28.24 -11.27 11.02
C LEU A 6 27.66 -12.57 10.47
N SER A 7 27.21 -13.44 11.38
CA SER A 7 26.54 -14.72 11.06
C SER A 7 25.32 -14.48 10.16
N THR A 8 25.20 -15.19 9.05
CA THR A 8 24.09 -15.03 8.09
C THR A 8 22.74 -15.50 8.64
N THR A 9 22.72 -16.23 9.76
CA THR A 9 21.53 -16.89 10.27
C THR A 9 20.55 -15.93 10.98
N TRP A 10 21.05 -14.90 11.68
CA TRP A 10 20.18 -13.95 12.38
C TRP A 10 19.58 -12.90 11.43
N ALA A 11 20.34 -12.46 10.42
CA ALA A 11 19.82 -11.57 9.37
C ALA A 11 18.76 -12.28 8.51
N ARG A 12 18.97 -13.57 8.20
CA ARG A 12 17.99 -14.40 7.49
C ARG A 12 16.74 -14.66 8.35
N LYS A 13 16.91 -14.91 9.65
CA LYS A 13 15.79 -15.05 10.59
C LYS A 13 14.98 -13.76 10.75
N LEU A 14 15.61 -12.59 10.76
CA LEU A 14 14.89 -11.30 10.77
C LEU A 14 14.18 -11.02 9.44
N LEU A 15 14.73 -11.47 8.31
CA LEU A 15 14.06 -11.41 7.01
C LEU A 15 12.87 -12.39 6.95
N GLU A 16 13.04 -13.62 7.45
CA GLU A 16 11.99 -14.64 7.54
C GLU A 16 10.90 -14.25 8.56
N GLU A 17 11.25 -13.70 9.72
CA GLU A 17 10.29 -13.17 10.70
C GLU A 17 9.59 -11.90 10.19
N SER A 18 10.23 -11.12 9.31
CA SER A 18 9.57 -10.02 8.58
C SER A 18 8.69 -10.49 7.41
N GLU A 19 8.95 -11.68 6.86
CA GLU A 19 8.12 -12.36 5.87
C GLU A 19 6.98 -13.16 6.52
N MET A 20 7.09 -13.54 7.80
CA MET A 20 6.09 -14.32 8.54
C MET A 20 5.16 -13.49 9.43
N SER A 21 4.90 -12.21 9.11
CA SER A 21 3.70 -11.56 9.66
C SER A 21 2.49 -12.11 8.93
N ASP A 22 1.46 -12.60 9.64
CA ASP A 22 0.17 -13.01 9.08
C ASP A 22 -0.13 -12.22 7.80
N HIS A 23 -0.09 -12.90 6.64
CA HIS A 23 -0.17 -12.29 5.31
C HIS A 23 -1.61 -11.81 5.01
N THR A 24 -2.15 -11.00 5.90
CA THR A 24 -3.44 -10.29 5.81
C THR A 24 -3.45 -9.30 4.65
N GLY A 25 -2.30 -9.00 4.05
CA GLY A 25 -2.15 -8.08 2.92
C GLY A 25 -2.25 -6.61 3.30
N LEU A 26 -2.67 -6.26 4.52
CA LEU A 26 -2.69 -4.88 4.99
C LEU A 26 -1.27 -4.42 5.34
N VAL A 27 -0.68 -3.62 4.46
CA VAL A 27 0.68 -3.11 4.65
C VAL A 27 0.67 -1.92 5.61
N LEU A 28 -0.21 -0.96 5.34
CA LEU A 28 -0.45 0.19 6.21
C LEU A 28 -1.84 0.76 5.92
N SER A 29 -2.39 1.45 6.92
CA SER A 29 -3.57 2.26 6.72
C SER A 29 -3.66 3.37 7.76
N TYR A 30 -4.26 4.47 7.35
CA TYR A 30 -4.39 5.68 8.16
C TYR A 30 -5.77 6.31 7.96
N LEU A 31 -6.38 6.76 9.06
CA LEU A 31 -7.35 7.86 9.02
C LEU A 31 -6.55 9.16 9.06
N LEU A 32 -6.59 9.93 7.97
CA LEU A 32 -5.83 11.16 7.81
C LEU A 32 -6.48 12.30 8.59
N ASP A 33 -5.66 13.12 9.27
CA ASP A 33 -6.16 14.26 10.08
C ASP A 33 -6.23 15.58 9.30
N GLY A 34 -5.63 15.66 8.11
CA GLY A 34 -5.56 16.88 7.29
C GLY A 34 -4.47 17.87 7.72
N GLU A 35 -3.75 17.58 8.81
CA GLU A 35 -2.73 18.43 9.43
C GLU A 35 -1.31 17.87 9.25
N GLY A 36 -1.18 16.83 8.43
CA GLY A 36 0.08 16.15 8.11
C GLY A 36 0.30 14.85 8.88
N GLY A 37 -0.65 14.42 9.70
CA GLY A 37 -0.60 13.17 10.44
C GLY A 37 -1.72 12.19 10.05
N GLY A 38 -1.80 11.10 10.80
CA GLY A 38 -2.88 10.14 10.67
C GLY A 38 -2.89 9.09 11.76
N ARG A 39 -4.08 8.55 12.06
CA ARG A 39 -4.26 7.46 13.03
C ARG A 39 -4.29 6.12 12.32
N LYS A 40 -3.42 5.19 12.74
CA LYS A 40 -3.37 3.83 12.17
C LYS A 40 -4.69 3.10 12.31
N LEU A 41 -5.08 2.38 11.26
CA LEU A 41 -6.25 1.50 11.26
C LEU A 41 -5.81 0.04 11.12
N ASP A 42 -6.61 -0.86 11.67
CA ASP A 42 -6.54 -2.29 11.41
C ASP A 42 -7.72 -2.67 10.51
N TRP A 43 -7.76 -3.93 10.07
CA TRP A 43 -8.86 -4.43 9.23
C TRP A 43 -10.24 -4.23 9.85
N GLN A 44 -10.39 -4.45 11.16
CA GLN A 44 -11.68 -4.26 11.82
C GLN A 44 -12.14 -2.81 11.73
N LYS A 45 -11.24 -1.84 11.93
CA LYS A 45 -11.56 -0.42 11.77
C LYS A 45 -11.82 -0.02 10.33
N ILE A 46 -11.12 -0.63 9.36
CA ILE A 46 -11.39 -0.41 7.92
C ILE A 46 -12.79 -0.91 7.55
N ARG A 47 -13.17 -2.10 8.00
CA ARG A 47 -14.48 -2.72 7.75
C ARG A 47 -15.64 -1.94 8.40
N ASN A 48 -15.37 -1.26 9.50
CA ASN A 48 -16.36 -0.43 10.22
C ASN A 48 -16.25 1.06 9.90
N TRP A 49 -15.44 1.46 8.92
CA TRP A 49 -15.30 2.87 8.55
C TRP A 49 -16.49 3.35 7.74
N GLU A 50 -16.89 4.60 7.99
CA GLU A 50 -17.92 5.32 7.24
C GLU A 50 -17.34 6.62 6.67
N GLU A 51 -17.83 7.07 5.52
CA GLU A 51 -17.32 8.27 4.81
C GLU A 51 -17.33 9.55 5.67
N ASN A 52 -18.29 9.66 6.59
CA ASN A 52 -18.42 10.78 7.53
C ASN A 52 -17.31 10.83 8.60
N ALA A 53 -16.55 9.74 8.78
CA ALA A 53 -15.52 9.63 9.81
C ALA A 53 -14.18 10.25 9.38
N GLY A 54 -14.08 10.71 8.13
CA GLY A 54 -12.90 11.33 7.55
C GLY A 54 -12.25 10.49 6.45
N ILE A 55 -11.11 10.97 5.95
CA ILE A 55 -10.44 10.38 4.78
C ILE A 55 -9.53 9.22 5.21
N ILE A 56 -9.72 8.03 4.65
CA ILE A 56 -8.80 6.90 4.89
C ILE A 56 -7.85 6.65 3.72
N TRP A 57 -6.62 6.28 4.04
CA TRP A 57 -5.69 5.70 3.09
C TRP A 57 -5.43 4.26 3.48
N VAL A 58 -5.64 3.32 2.55
CA VAL A 58 -5.38 1.89 2.72
C VAL A 58 -4.34 1.46 1.68
N HIS A 59 -3.24 0.87 2.12
CA HIS A 59 -2.20 0.33 1.25
C HIS A 59 -2.09 -1.17 1.43
N LEU A 60 -2.26 -1.90 0.34
CA LEU A 60 -2.41 -3.35 0.33
C LEU A 60 -1.35 -4.04 -0.53
N ASP A 61 -0.96 -5.24 -0.11
CA ASP A 61 -0.26 -6.20 -0.96
C ASP A 61 -1.29 -6.99 -1.78
N ARG A 62 -1.30 -6.78 -3.09
CA ARG A 62 -2.24 -7.42 -4.00
C ARG A 62 -2.08 -8.94 -4.11
N SER A 63 -0.95 -9.48 -3.65
CA SER A 63 -0.70 -10.93 -3.70
C SER A 63 -1.43 -11.69 -2.60
N ALA A 64 -1.76 -11.01 -1.50
CA ALA A 64 -2.44 -11.59 -0.34
C ALA A 64 -3.90 -11.94 -0.66
N ASP A 65 -4.36 -13.08 -0.13
CA ASP A 65 -5.72 -13.55 -0.36
C ASP A 65 -6.75 -12.67 0.35
N GLU A 66 -6.51 -12.24 1.59
CA GLU A 66 -7.41 -11.31 2.29
C GLU A 66 -7.56 -9.98 1.55
N THR A 67 -6.54 -9.51 0.82
CA THR A 67 -6.66 -8.33 -0.04
C THR A 67 -7.60 -8.57 -1.22
N LYS A 68 -7.50 -9.72 -1.88
CA LYS A 68 -8.38 -10.08 -3.00
C LYS A 68 -9.82 -10.25 -2.52
N ASP A 69 -10.00 -10.91 -1.40
CA ASP A 69 -11.30 -11.17 -0.78
C ASP A 69 -11.97 -9.87 -0.34
N TRP A 70 -11.26 -9.01 0.38
CA TRP A 70 -11.80 -7.72 0.82
C TRP A 70 -12.16 -6.83 -0.37
N LEU A 71 -11.30 -6.73 -1.38
CA LEU A 71 -11.61 -5.96 -2.60
C LEU A 71 -12.85 -6.50 -3.31
N GLY A 72 -12.98 -7.82 -3.43
CA GLY A 72 -14.07 -8.46 -4.16
C GLY A 72 -15.41 -8.48 -3.43
N THR A 73 -15.42 -8.39 -2.09
CA THR A 73 -16.63 -8.67 -1.30
C THR A 73 -17.02 -7.57 -0.30
N GLU A 74 -16.05 -6.82 0.22
CA GLU A 74 -16.28 -5.89 1.35
C GLU A 74 -15.97 -4.42 1.01
N SER A 75 -15.12 -4.18 0.01
CA SER A 75 -14.65 -2.82 -0.32
C SER A 75 -15.73 -1.91 -0.91
N GLY A 76 -16.83 -2.46 -1.41
CA GLY A 76 -17.87 -1.71 -2.12
C GLY A 76 -17.41 -1.15 -3.47
N LEU A 77 -16.25 -1.55 -3.99
CA LEU A 77 -15.79 -1.17 -5.32
C LEU A 77 -16.56 -1.92 -6.41
N ASP A 78 -16.77 -1.24 -7.54
CA ASP A 78 -17.30 -1.88 -8.74
C ASP A 78 -16.36 -3.03 -9.19
N PRO A 79 -16.88 -4.20 -9.58
CA PRO A 79 -16.07 -5.33 -10.03
C PRO A 79 -15.06 -5.00 -11.12
N VAL A 80 -15.37 -4.06 -12.03
CA VAL A 80 -14.45 -3.61 -13.10
C VAL A 80 -13.25 -2.86 -12.53
N ILE A 81 -13.46 -2.09 -11.45
CA ILE A 81 -12.38 -1.41 -10.72
C ILE A 81 -11.51 -2.46 -10.02
N VAL A 82 -12.12 -3.42 -9.34
CA VAL A 82 -11.41 -4.52 -8.66
C VAL A 82 -10.56 -5.32 -9.66
N GLU A 83 -11.13 -5.74 -10.78
CA GLU A 83 -10.42 -6.46 -11.85
C GLU A 83 -9.22 -5.63 -12.34
N THR A 84 -9.40 -4.32 -12.49
CA THR A 84 -8.32 -3.45 -12.94
C THR A 84 -7.18 -3.34 -11.91
N LEU A 85 -7.51 -3.18 -10.62
CA LEU A 85 -6.54 -3.10 -9.53
C LEU A 85 -5.78 -4.43 -9.35
N LEU A 86 -6.46 -5.56 -9.55
CA LEU A 86 -5.89 -6.91 -9.51
C LEU A 86 -5.29 -7.36 -10.85
N GLY A 87 -5.49 -6.60 -11.92
CA GLY A 87 -5.01 -6.92 -13.26
C GLY A 87 -3.51 -6.72 -13.48
N GLU A 88 -3.03 -7.32 -14.56
CA GLU A 88 -1.63 -7.31 -14.99
C GLU A 88 -1.22 -6.06 -15.80
N ALA A 89 -2.11 -5.07 -15.96
CA ALA A 89 -1.84 -3.90 -16.78
C ALA A 89 -0.57 -3.16 -16.34
N ARG A 90 0.43 -3.12 -17.24
CA ARG A 90 1.79 -2.65 -16.92
C ARG A 90 2.06 -1.20 -17.28
N ARG A 91 1.23 -0.57 -18.10
CA ARG A 91 1.48 0.80 -18.57
C ARG A 91 0.89 1.83 -17.61
N PRO A 92 1.60 2.95 -17.34
CA PRO A 92 1.01 4.06 -16.62
C PRO A 92 -0.26 4.55 -17.30
N ARG A 93 -1.31 4.79 -16.51
CA ARG A 93 -2.59 5.32 -17.01
C ARG A 93 -3.37 5.99 -15.88
N SER A 94 -4.24 6.91 -16.24
CA SER A 94 -5.23 7.50 -15.34
C SER A 94 -6.60 7.49 -16.01
N LEU A 95 -7.64 7.08 -15.30
CA LEU A 95 -9.01 7.02 -15.79
C LEU A 95 -9.97 7.48 -14.69
N ALA A 96 -10.76 8.50 -14.96
CA ALA A 96 -11.86 8.89 -14.08
C ALA A 96 -13.07 7.97 -14.33
N ILE A 97 -13.65 7.44 -13.27
CA ILE A 97 -14.83 6.55 -13.30
C ILE A 97 -15.76 6.99 -12.17
N GLY A 98 -16.96 7.48 -12.50
CA GLY A 98 -17.88 7.99 -11.49
C GLY A 98 -17.27 9.12 -10.66
N ASN A 99 -17.27 8.96 -9.33
CA ASN A 99 -16.69 9.90 -8.36
C ASN A 99 -15.22 9.61 -8.01
N GLY A 100 -14.58 8.62 -8.67
CA GLY A 100 -13.21 8.23 -8.37
C GLY A 100 -12.29 8.23 -9.58
N VAL A 101 -11.00 8.04 -9.29
CA VAL A 101 -9.94 7.99 -10.29
C VAL A 101 -9.09 6.74 -10.07
N LEU A 102 -8.99 5.94 -11.13
CA LEU A 102 -8.07 4.83 -11.23
C LEU A 102 -6.75 5.31 -11.81
N VAL A 103 -5.65 5.07 -11.09
CA VAL A 103 -4.30 5.45 -11.54
C VAL A 103 -3.38 4.24 -11.43
N THR A 104 -2.60 3.99 -12.48
CA THR A 104 -1.45 3.10 -12.44
C THR A 104 -0.21 3.94 -12.69
N LEU A 105 0.73 3.90 -11.76
CA LEU A 105 2.03 4.57 -11.85
C LEU A 105 3.14 3.52 -11.96
N ARG A 106 4.27 3.92 -12.56
CA ARG A 106 5.51 3.16 -12.52
C ARG A 106 6.62 3.99 -11.90
N GLY A 107 7.39 3.35 -11.03
CA GLY A 107 8.57 3.93 -10.40
C GLY A 107 9.80 3.06 -10.63
N VAL A 108 10.97 3.66 -10.46
CA VAL A 108 12.23 2.92 -10.40
C VAL A 108 12.16 1.94 -9.23
N ASN A 109 12.57 0.68 -9.47
CA ASN A 109 12.64 -0.30 -8.40
C ASN A 109 13.91 -0.07 -7.57
N LEU A 110 13.74 0.48 -6.38
CA LEU A 110 14.84 0.70 -5.41
C LEU A 110 14.99 -0.47 -4.42
N ASN A 111 14.31 -1.59 -4.64
CA ASN A 111 14.45 -2.77 -3.78
C ASN A 111 15.85 -3.41 -3.95
N PRO A 112 16.44 -3.99 -2.90
CA PRO A 112 17.73 -4.67 -3.00
C PRO A 112 17.74 -5.75 -4.08
N GLY A 113 18.79 -5.77 -4.91
CA GLY A 113 18.92 -6.74 -6.01
C GLY A 113 18.04 -6.45 -7.24
N ALA A 114 17.29 -5.35 -7.24
CA ALA A 114 16.55 -4.92 -8.42
C ALA A 114 17.50 -4.53 -9.57
N ARG A 115 17.09 -4.87 -10.79
CA ARG A 115 17.79 -4.41 -11.99
C ARG A 115 17.33 -3.01 -12.39
N PRO A 116 18.16 -2.21 -13.08
CA PRO A 116 17.77 -0.87 -13.52
C PRO A 116 16.52 -0.82 -14.43
N ASP A 117 16.28 -1.88 -15.20
CA ASP A 117 15.13 -2.02 -16.10
C ASP A 117 13.88 -2.60 -15.41
N ASP A 118 14.02 -3.04 -14.16
CA ASP A 118 12.94 -3.58 -13.37
C ASP A 118 12.18 -2.43 -12.70
N MET A 119 10.91 -2.25 -13.04
CA MET A 119 10.09 -1.17 -12.49
C MET A 119 9.07 -1.73 -11.51
N VAL A 120 8.76 -0.96 -10.47
CA VAL A 120 7.63 -1.24 -9.59
C VAL A 120 6.39 -0.49 -10.08
N ALA A 121 5.22 -1.08 -9.80
CA ALA A 121 3.94 -0.47 -10.14
C ALA A 121 3.16 -0.16 -8.86
N LEU A 122 2.68 1.08 -8.75
CA LEU A 122 1.69 1.49 -7.77
C LEU A 122 0.35 1.59 -8.49
N ARG A 123 -0.68 0.91 -7.97
CA ARG A 123 -2.05 1.04 -8.44
C ARG A 123 -2.85 1.78 -7.39
N LEU A 124 -3.70 2.69 -7.81
CA LEU A 124 -4.47 3.55 -6.94
C LEU A 124 -5.91 3.59 -7.43
N TRP A 125 -6.83 3.55 -6.49
CA TRP A 125 -8.19 4.01 -6.63
C TRP A 125 -8.42 5.12 -5.60
N ILE A 126 -8.84 6.28 -6.06
CA ILE A 126 -8.97 7.47 -5.22
C ILE A 126 -10.39 8.02 -5.38
N GLU A 127 -11.08 8.17 -4.26
CA GLU A 127 -12.41 8.76 -4.08
C GLU A 127 -12.32 9.94 -3.10
N PRO A 128 -13.38 10.77 -2.93
CA PRO A 128 -13.35 11.92 -2.03
C PRO A 128 -12.97 11.59 -0.59
N HIS A 129 -13.41 10.43 -0.08
CA HIS A 129 -13.23 10.03 1.32
C HIS A 129 -12.26 8.85 1.51
N ARG A 130 -11.70 8.28 0.45
CA ARG A 130 -10.71 7.21 0.59
C ARG A 130 -9.76 7.07 -0.58
N ALA A 131 -8.54 6.64 -0.27
CA ALA A 131 -7.57 6.16 -1.23
C ALA A 131 -7.22 4.70 -0.94
N ILE A 132 -7.37 3.83 -1.93
CA ILE A 132 -6.96 2.42 -1.88
C ILE A 132 -5.78 2.27 -2.84
N THR A 133 -4.65 1.80 -2.32
CA THR A 133 -3.43 1.66 -3.09
C THR A 133 -2.91 0.24 -2.99
N LEU A 134 -2.43 -0.32 -4.11
CA LEU A 134 -1.96 -1.69 -4.18
C LEU A 134 -0.51 -1.73 -4.67
N ARG A 135 0.26 -2.62 -4.05
CA ARG A 135 1.59 -3.01 -4.50
C ARG A 135 1.67 -4.52 -4.74
N HIS A 136 2.63 -4.93 -5.56
CA HIS A 136 3.10 -6.32 -5.63
C HIS A 136 4.51 -6.47 -5.04
N ARG A 137 5.34 -5.44 -5.20
CA ARG A 137 6.66 -5.32 -4.58
C ARG A 137 6.69 -4.07 -3.75
N LYS A 138 7.51 -4.04 -2.70
CA LYS A 138 7.68 -2.85 -1.83
C LYS A 138 8.02 -1.61 -2.66
N ILE A 139 7.45 -0.46 -2.27
CA ILE A 139 7.61 0.84 -2.94
C ILE A 139 8.14 1.83 -1.90
N MET A 140 9.35 2.35 -2.11
CA MET A 140 10.02 3.22 -1.12
C MET A 140 9.22 4.49 -0.84
N ALA A 141 8.62 5.11 -1.87
CA ALA A 141 7.80 6.30 -1.72
C ALA A 141 6.60 6.12 -0.75
N ILE A 142 6.10 4.89 -0.59
CA ILE A 142 5.03 4.60 0.37
C ILE A 142 5.58 4.60 1.81
N GLU A 143 6.81 4.13 2.00
CA GLU A 143 7.50 4.17 3.29
C GLU A 143 7.85 5.61 3.65
N ASP A 144 8.35 6.40 2.69
CA ASP A 144 8.64 7.83 2.92
C ASP A 144 7.38 8.60 3.34
N LEU A 145 6.24 8.31 2.70
CA LEU A 145 4.95 8.89 3.09
C LEU A 145 4.50 8.43 4.47
N ARG A 146 4.70 7.16 4.81
CA ARG A 146 4.40 6.64 6.15
C ARG A 146 5.21 7.38 7.21
N ASP A 147 6.51 7.47 7.00
CA ASP A 147 7.43 8.07 7.96
C ASP A 147 7.15 9.58 8.11
N SER A 148 6.79 10.25 7.01
CA SER A 148 6.33 11.65 7.02
C SER A 148 5.03 11.85 7.80
N LEU A 149 4.02 10.98 7.60
CA LEU A 149 2.78 11.02 8.38
C LEU A 149 3.01 10.77 9.87
N GLU A 150 3.87 9.80 10.22
CA GLU A 150 4.23 9.50 11.60
C GLU A 150 4.99 10.66 12.28
N ALA A 151 5.69 11.48 11.48
CA ALA A 151 6.36 12.70 11.94
C ALA A 151 5.46 13.95 11.94
N GLY A 152 4.18 13.86 11.53
CA GLY A 152 3.28 15.01 11.38
C GLY A 152 3.69 15.99 10.26
N GLN A 153 4.44 15.51 9.28
CA GLN A 153 4.99 16.28 8.16
C GLN A 153 4.38 15.86 6.81
N GLY A 154 3.33 15.04 6.84
CA GLY A 154 2.58 14.63 5.67
C GLY A 154 1.85 15.79 4.99
N PRO A 155 1.18 15.51 3.85
CA PRO A 155 0.37 16.49 3.13
C PRO A 155 -0.72 17.10 4.02
N LYS A 156 -1.00 18.38 3.81
CA LYS A 156 -2.03 19.18 4.50
C LYS A 156 -3.08 19.68 3.50
N ASN A 157 -4.28 19.96 3.99
CA ASN A 157 -5.36 20.54 3.18
C ASN A 157 -5.23 22.06 3.01
#